data_AF-A0A538QJX2-F1
#
_entry.id   AF-A0A538QJX2-F1
#
_cell.length_a   1.000
_cell.length_b   1.000
_cell.length_c   1.000
_cell.angle_alpha   90.00
_cell.angle_beta   90.00
_cell.angle_gamma   90.00
#
_symmetry.space_group_name_H-M   'P 1'
#
loop_
_entity.id
_entity.type
_entity.pdbx_description
1 polymer ?
#
loop_
_entity_poly.entity_id
_entity_poly.type
_entity_poly.pdbx_seq_one_letter_code
_entity_poly.pdbx_strand_id
1 'polypeptide(L)'
;MSAGKLDDARVWFDKVLRVRKLLAAADATNTTWQRDLSVSYKKLGDVAMSADKLDDARAWFDKALAVHQALVAAHPSSTDLQRDLCTILAEIAQVARDPNEATRYLGDARTIYGRLQRAGFFQGDIAFAQLGAALDRLTAQLGTAPRR
;
A
#
# COMPACT_ATOMS: atom_id res chain seq x y z
N MET A 1 -14.65 14.32 -8.15
CA MET A 1 -15.49 13.19 -8.58
C MET A 1 -16.85 13.36 -7.92
N SER A 2 -17.97 13.17 -8.64
CA SER A 2 -19.30 13.23 -8.02
C SER A 2 -19.55 11.99 -7.14
N ALA A 3 -20.30 12.14 -6.05
CA ALA A 3 -20.60 11.06 -5.11
C ALA A 3 -21.12 9.78 -5.79
N GLY A 4 -21.95 9.90 -6.82
CA GLY A 4 -22.48 8.74 -7.57
C GLY A 4 -21.42 7.88 -8.28
N LYS A 5 -20.28 8.45 -8.70
CA LYS A 5 -19.19 7.66 -9.32
C LYS A 5 -18.39 6.85 -8.29
N LEU A 6 -18.37 7.30 -7.03
CA LEU A 6 -17.68 6.62 -5.94
C LEU A 6 -18.51 5.41 -5.45
N ASP A 7 -19.83 5.55 -5.43
CA ASP A 7 -20.73 4.46 -5.06
C ASP A 7 -20.73 3.33 -6.10
N ASP A 8 -20.76 3.67 -7.40
CA ASP A 8 -20.62 2.69 -8.48
C ASP A 8 -19.26 1.96 -8.42
N ALA A 9 -18.17 2.71 -8.20
CA ALA A 9 -16.84 2.13 -8.07
C ALA A 9 -16.76 1.15 -6.89
N ARG A 10 -17.37 1.48 -5.74
CA ARG A 10 -17.40 0.62 -4.55
C ARG A 10 -18.12 -0.69 -4.81
N VAL A 11 -19.27 -0.67 -5.49
CA VAL A 11 -20.01 -1.90 -5.86
C VAL A 11 -19.17 -2.81 -6.75
N TRP A 12 -18.44 -2.25 -7.73
CA TRP A 12 -17.53 -3.03 -8.56
C TRP A 12 -16.35 -3.59 -7.77
N PHE A 13 -15.74 -2.81 -6.88
CA PHE A 13 -14.66 -3.27 -6.03
C PHE A 13 -15.10 -4.37 -5.06
N ASP A 14 -16.30 -4.29 -4.50
CA ASP A 14 -16.84 -5.34 -3.62
C ASP A 14 -17.04 -6.68 -4.37
N LYS A 15 -17.54 -6.62 -5.61
CA LYS A 15 -17.67 -7.80 -6.48
C LYS A 15 -16.31 -8.41 -6.80
N VAL A 16 -15.35 -7.59 -7.22
CA VAL A 16 -13.98 -8.04 -7.53
C VAL A 16 -13.34 -8.63 -6.27
N LEU A 17 -13.46 -7.95 -5.13
CA LEU A 17 -12.89 -8.41 -3.86
C LEU A 17 -13.46 -9.77 -3.46
N ARG A 18 -14.76 -10.00 -3.63
CA ARG A 18 -15.37 -11.31 -3.37
C ARG A 18 -14.73 -12.41 -4.20
N VAL A 19 -14.53 -12.18 -5.50
CA VAL A 19 -13.87 -13.16 -6.39
C VAL A 19 -12.42 -13.38 -5.97
N ARG A 20 -11.66 -12.32 -5.67
CA ARG A 20 -10.26 -12.43 -5.24
C ARG A 20 -10.11 -13.18 -3.92
N LYS A 21 -11.02 -12.97 -2.96
CA LYS A 21 -11.06 -13.74 -1.70
C LYS A 21 -11.28 -15.22 -1.96
N LEU A 22 -12.23 -15.57 -2.84
CA LEU A 22 -12.51 -16.97 -3.18
C LEU A 22 -11.31 -17.64 -3.85
N LEU A 23 -10.66 -16.96 -4.81
CA LEU A 23 -9.46 -17.47 -5.46
C LEU A 23 -8.32 -17.66 -4.44
N ALA A 24 -8.01 -16.65 -3.64
CA ALA A 24 -6.97 -16.72 -2.62
C ALA A 24 -7.23 -17.81 -1.55
N ALA A 25 -8.50 -18.10 -1.25
CA ALA A 25 -8.87 -19.17 -0.33
C ALA A 25 -8.80 -20.56 -0.99
N ALA A 26 -9.06 -20.65 -2.30
CA ALA A 26 -8.97 -21.90 -3.05
C ALA A 26 -7.52 -22.40 -3.18
N ASP A 27 -6.56 -21.49 -3.27
CA ASP A 27 -5.13 -21.82 -3.20
C ASP A 27 -4.35 -20.75 -2.44
N ALA A 28 -4.05 -21.05 -1.17
CA ALA A 28 -3.27 -20.18 -0.29
C ALA A 28 -1.80 -20.05 -0.72
N THR A 29 -1.30 -21.01 -1.51
CA THR A 29 0.10 -21.03 -1.99
C THR A 29 0.29 -20.27 -3.30
N ASN A 30 -0.80 -19.93 -3.99
CA ASN A 30 -0.74 -19.17 -5.24
C ASN A 30 -0.39 -17.71 -5.00
N THR A 31 0.89 -17.38 -5.14
CA THR A 31 1.46 -16.03 -4.95
C THR A 31 0.72 -14.96 -5.76
N THR A 32 0.31 -15.27 -6.99
CA THR A 32 -0.42 -14.31 -7.85
C THR A 32 -1.80 -14.00 -7.29
N TRP A 33 -2.53 -15.00 -6.83
CA TRP A 33 -3.87 -14.79 -6.27
C TRP A 33 -3.84 -14.05 -4.93
N GLN A 34 -2.85 -14.36 -4.09
CA GLN A 34 -2.61 -13.61 -2.86
C GLN A 34 -2.24 -12.14 -3.17
N ARG A 35 -1.35 -11.91 -4.14
CA ARG A 35 -0.97 -10.56 -4.57
C ARG A 35 -2.19 -9.78 -5.08
N ASP A 36 -3.01 -10.39 -5.92
CA ASP A 36 -4.22 -9.75 -6.46
C ASP A 36 -5.24 -9.40 -5.38
N LEU A 37 -5.37 -10.24 -4.34
CA LEU A 37 -6.19 -9.94 -3.16
C LEU A 37 -5.63 -8.72 -2.40
N SER A 38 -4.32 -8.71 -2.14
CA SER A 38 -3.64 -7.57 -1.51
C SER A 38 -3.83 -6.27 -2.28
N VAL A 39 -3.68 -6.29 -3.61
CA VAL A 39 -3.88 -5.12 -4.47
C VAL A 39 -5.34 -4.65 -4.44
N SER A 40 -6.29 -5.56 -4.33
CA SER A 40 -7.70 -5.22 -4.21
C SER A 40 -8.00 -4.49 -2.89
N TYR A 41 -7.41 -4.94 -1.78
CA TYR A 41 -7.48 -4.22 -0.50
C TYR A 41 -6.82 -2.84 -0.60
N LYS A 42 -5.64 -2.74 -1.20
CA LYS A 42 -4.95 -1.46 -1.41
C LYS A 42 -5.83 -0.45 -2.15
N LYS A 43 -6.45 -0.86 -3.26
CA LYS A 43 -7.36 0.01 -4.04
C LYS A 43 -8.59 0.46 -3.26
N LEU A 44 -9.15 -0.40 -2.41
CA LEU A 44 -10.24 -0.02 -1.52
C LEU A 44 -9.79 1.01 -0.47
N GLY A 45 -8.55 0.89 0.01
CA GLY A 45 -7.91 1.90 0.85
C GLY A 45 -7.79 3.25 0.13
N ASP A 46 -7.30 3.25 -1.11
CA ASP A 46 -7.17 4.47 -1.92
C ASP A 46 -8.55 5.16 -2.14
N VAL A 47 -9.60 4.37 -2.39
CA VAL A 47 -10.97 4.87 -2.56
C VAL A 47 -11.48 5.47 -1.26
N ALA A 48 -11.25 4.82 -0.12
CA ALA A 48 -11.65 5.33 1.19
C ALA A 48 -10.88 6.61 1.55
N MET A 49 -9.59 6.68 1.27
CA MET A 49 -8.76 7.87 1.44
C MET A 49 -9.26 9.03 0.56
N SER A 50 -9.62 8.75 -0.70
CA SER A 50 -10.20 9.75 -1.61
C SER A 50 -11.59 10.26 -1.16
N ALA A 51 -12.27 9.49 -0.31
CA ALA A 51 -13.54 9.85 0.31
C ALA A 51 -13.36 10.45 1.72
N ASP A 52 -12.13 10.75 2.13
CA ASP A 52 -11.76 11.26 3.46
C ASP A 52 -12.15 10.35 4.63
N LYS A 53 -12.29 9.04 4.35
CA LYS A 53 -12.60 7.99 5.34
C LYS A 53 -11.31 7.32 5.79
N LEU A 54 -10.48 8.06 6.53
CA LEU A 54 -9.12 7.61 6.87
C LEU A 54 -9.09 6.32 7.70
N ASP A 55 -10.04 6.11 8.61
CA ASP A 55 -10.12 4.86 9.39
C ASP A 55 -10.47 3.65 8.52
N ASP A 56 -11.40 3.82 7.57
CA ASP A 56 -11.73 2.78 6.59
C ASP A 56 -10.51 2.49 5.70
N ALA A 57 -9.81 3.54 5.25
CA ALA A 57 -8.60 3.41 4.44
C ALA A 57 -7.53 2.61 5.19
N ARG A 58 -7.29 2.96 6.46
CA ARG A 58 -6.35 2.25 7.33
C ARG A 58 -6.71 0.77 7.45
N ALA A 59 -7.97 0.45 7.74
CA ALA A 59 -8.42 -0.93 7.87
C ALA A 59 -8.26 -1.76 6.57
N TRP A 60 -8.33 -1.12 5.41
CA TRP A 60 -8.04 -1.77 4.13
C TRP A 60 -6.55 -1.95 3.89
N PHE A 61 -5.74 -0.93 4.17
CA PHE A 61 -4.29 -1.03 4.03
C PHE A 61 -3.67 -2.05 5.00
N ASP A 62 -4.19 -2.19 6.22
CA ASP A 62 -3.72 -3.22 7.16
C ASP A 62 -3.96 -4.64 6.61
N LYS A 63 -5.10 -4.88 5.94
CA LYS A 63 -5.36 -6.16 5.26
C LYS A 63 -4.42 -6.38 4.08
N ALA A 64 -4.14 -5.33 3.30
CA ALA A 64 -3.15 -5.41 2.23
C ALA A 64 -1.76 -5.74 2.79
N LEU A 65 -1.35 -5.06 3.86
CA LEU A 65 -0.06 -5.24 4.52
C LEU A 65 0.12 -6.67 5.00
N ALA A 66 -0.86 -7.24 5.70
CA ALA A 66 -0.79 -8.59 6.21
C ALA A 66 -0.53 -9.63 5.09
N VAL A 67 -1.23 -9.51 3.97
CA VAL A 67 -1.03 -10.40 2.81
C VAL A 67 0.34 -10.17 2.18
N HIS A 68 0.74 -8.91 1.98
CA HIS A 68 2.00 -8.60 1.31
C HIS A 68 3.24 -8.95 2.12
N GLN A 69 3.18 -8.80 3.45
CA GLN A 69 4.25 -9.24 4.34
C GLN A 69 4.47 -10.76 4.25
N ALA A 70 3.39 -11.55 4.21
CA ALA A 70 3.48 -12.99 4.03
C ALA A 70 4.12 -13.35 2.68
N LEU A 71 3.75 -12.64 1.60
CA LEU A 71 4.33 -12.86 0.28
C LEU A 71 5.82 -12.51 0.21
N VAL A 72 6.22 -11.38 0.80
CA VAL A 72 7.63 -10.98 0.88
C VAL A 72 8.44 -11.94 1.75
N ALA A 73 7.86 -12.47 2.84
CA ALA A 73 8.52 -13.48 3.66
C ALA A 73 8.76 -14.79 2.88
N ALA A 74 7.81 -15.22 2.06
CA ALA A 74 7.93 -16.40 1.21
C ALA A 74 8.86 -16.19 0.00
N HIS A 75 8.93 -14.96 -0.52
CA HIS A 75 9.68 -14.61 -1.73
C HIS A 75 10.52 -13.34 -1.53
N PRO A 76 11.53 -13.35 -0.64
CA PRO A 76 12.24 -12.15 -0.22
C PRO A 76 13.04 -11.48 -1.33
N SER A 77 13.40 -12.19 -2.40
CA SER A 77 14.11 -11.64 -3.57
C SER A 77 13.19 -11.01 -4.61
N SER A 78 11.86 -11.15 -4.48
CA SER A 78 10.91 -10.60 -5.46
C SER A 78 10.82 -9.08 -5.33
N THR A 79 11.31 -8.38 -6.36
CA THR A 79 11.34 -6.92 -6.42
C THR A 79 9.95 -6.32 -6.55
N ASP A 80 9.06 -6.97 -7.30
CA ASP A 80 7.65 -6.55 -7.43
C ASP A 80 6.92 -6.58 -6.10
N LEU A 81 7.09 -7.65 -5.31
CA LEU A 81 6.48 -7.77 -3.99
C LEU A 81 7.07 -6.74 -3.01
N GLN A 82 8.37 -6.48 -3.10
CA GLN A 82 8.99 -5.41 -2.31
C GLN A 82 8.47 -4.02 -2.71
N ARG A 83 8.29 -3.74 -3.99
CA ARG A 83 7.76 -2.45 -4.49
C ARG A 83 6.33 -2.22 -4.02
N ASP A 84 5.50 -3.25 -4.12
CA ASP A 84 4.12 -3.21 -3.65
C ASP A 84 4.06 -3.04 -2.12
N LEU A 85 4.91 -3.76 -1.36
CA LEU A 85 5.03 -3.55 0.10
C LEU A 85 5.44 -2.12 0.44
N CYS A 86 6.46 -1.58 -0.25
CA CYS A 86 6.90 -0.19 -0.07
C CYS A 86 5.75 0.81 -0.26
N THR A 87 4.93 0.59 -1.30
CA THR A 87 3.75 1.42 -1.58
C THR A 87 2.73 1.30 -0.45
N ILE A 88 2.39 0.09 0.01
CA ILE A 88 1.42 -0.12 1.09
C ILE A 88 1.88 0.57 2.38
N LEU A 89 3.17 0.48 2.73
CA LEU A 89 3.72 1.13 3.92
C LEU A 89 3.62 2.67 3.83
N ALA A 90 3.87 3.25 2.66
CA ALA A 90 3.73 4.68 2.42
C ALA A 90 2.27 5.15 2.58
N GLU A 91 1.31 4.38 2.06
CA GLU A 91 -0.13 4.67 2.18
C GLU A 91 -0.60 4.57 3.63
N ILE A 92 -0.12 3.58 4.40
CA ILE A 92 -0.41 3.47 5.84
C ILE A 92 0.12 4.68 6.59
N ALA A 93 1.35 5.10 6.30
CA ALA A 93 1.92 6.27 6.94
C ALA A 93 1.13 7.55 6.66
N GLN A 94 0.58 7.68 5.45
CA GLN A 94 -0.23 8.83 5.06
C GLN A 94 -1.55 8.91 5.84
N VAL A 95 -2.16 7.76 6.20
CA VAL A 95 -3.43 7.71 6.94
C VAL A 95 -3.25 7.45 8.45
N ALA A 96 -2.01 7.34 8.93
CA ALA A 96 -1.72 7.08 10.33
C ALA A 96 -2.08 8.28 11.22
N ARG A 97 -2.80 8.01 12.32
CA ARG A 97 -3.19 9.02 13.30
C ARG A 97 -2.04 9.41 14.23
N ASP A 98 -1.16 8.46 14.56
CA ASP A 98 0.00 8.68 15.41
C ASP A 98 1.23 9.04 14.54
N PRO A 99 1.85 10.22 14.72
CA PRO A 99 3.06 10.61 14.02
C PRO A 99 4.23 9.63 14.21
N ASN A 100 4.33 8.95 15.36
CA ASN A 100 5.38 7.96 15.60
C ASN A 100 5.17 6.71 14.75
N GLU A 101 3.92 6.28 14.63
CA GLU A 101 3.53 5.18 13.76
C GLU A 101 3.79 5.53 12.28
N ALA A 102 3.39 6.73 11.85
CA ALA A 102 3.66 7.23 10.50
C ALA A 102 5.17 7.22 10.19
N THR A 103 5.98 7.72 11.14
CA THR A 103 7.45 7.75 11.03
C THR A 103 8.03 6.34 10.88
N ARG A 104 7.53 5.36 11.66
CA ARG A 104 7.97 3.98 11.57
C ARG A 104 7.71 3.39 10.19
N TYR A 105 6.48 3.51 9.68
CA TYR A 105 6.11 2.98 8.37
C TYR A 105 6.86 3.66 7.22
N LEU A 106 7.11 4.96 7.30
CA LEU A 106 7.97 5.67 6.33
C LEU A 106 9.42 5.18 6.39
N GLY A 107 9.95 4.91 7.58
CA GLY A 107 11.29 4.35 7.76
C GLY A 107 11.43 2.98 7.09
N ASP A 108 10.44 2.11 7.29
CA ASP A 108 10.38 0.79 6.67
C ASP A 108 10.26 0.89 5.14
N ALA A 109 9.37 1.76 4.65
CA ALA A 109 9.21 2.03 3.21
C ALA A 109 10.51 2.54 2.57
N ARG A 110 11.20 3.50 3.22
CA ARG A 110 12.46 4.07 2.75
C ARG A 110 13.58 3.03 2.71
N THR A 111 13.61 2.12 3.68
CA THR A 111 14.57 1.02 3.71
C THR A 111 14.41 0.12 2.49
N ILE A 112 13.17 -0.25 2.17
CA ILE A 112 12.86 -1.06 0.98
C ILE A 112 13.19 -0.28 -0.29
N TYR A 113 12.74 0.97 -0.39
CA TYR A 113 12.99 1.84 -1.54
C TYR A 113 14.49 1.96 -1.85
N GLY A 114 15.31 2.25 -0.85
CA GLY A 114 16.76 2.38 -1.02
C GLY A 114 17.45 1.07 -1.41
N ARG A 115 16.94 -0.09 -0.95
CA ARG A 115 17.41 -1.39 -1.42
C ARG A 115 17.09 -1.60 -2.91
N LEU A 116 15.85 -1.33 -3.32
CA LEU A 116 15.40 -1.47 -4.69
C LEU A 116 16.14 -0.53 -5.65
N GLN A 117 16.39 0.72 -5.22
CA GLN A 117 17.12 1.72 -5.99
C GLN A 117 18.58 1.29 -6.23
N ARG A 118 19.28 0.81 -5.19
CA ARG A 118 20.68 0.36 -5.30
C ARG A 118 20.83 -0.86 -6.21
N ALA A 119 19.81 -1.71 -6.28
CA ALA A 119 19.82 -2.86 -7.15
C ALA A 119 19.47 -2.53 -8.61
N GLY A 120 19.17 -1.27 -8.93
CA GLY A 120 19.02 -0.78 -10.31
C GLY A 120 17.74 -1.21 -11.03
N PHE A 121 16.81 -1.90 -10.35
CA PHE A 121 15.63 -2.52 -10.97
C PHE A 121 14.64 -1.55 -11.63
N PHE A 122 14.69 -0.27 -11.27
CA PHE A 122 13.71 0.74 -11.66
C PHE A 122 14.34 2.01 -12.24
N GLN A 123 15.55 1.90 -12.81
CA GLN A 123 16.15 3.04 -13.52
C GLN A 123 15.26 3.46 -14.70
N GLY A 124 14.80 4.71 -14.69
CA GLY A 124 13.87 5.24 -15.69
C GLY A 124 12.38 5.00 -15.41
N ASP A 125 12.03 4.27 -14.34
CA ASP A 125 10.64 4.12 -13.92
C ASP A 125 10.16 5.39 -13.20
N ILE A 126 9.32 6.15 -13.90
CA ILE A 126 8.74 7.40 -13.40
C ILE A 126 7.87 7.15 -12.15
N ALA A 127 7.12 6.05 -12.11
CA ALA A 127 6.25 5.75 -10.98
C ALA A 127 7.08 5.42 -9.73
N PHE A 128 8.19 4.70 -9.89
CA PHE A 128 9.11 4.46 -8.79
C PHE A 128 9.80 5.74 -8.32
N ALA A 129 10.25 6.61 -9.24
CA ALA A 129 10.82 7.90 -8.87
C ALA A 129 9.81 8.81 -8.12
N GLN A 130 8.54 8.79 -8.53
CA GLN A 130 7.46 9.49 -7.84
C GLN A 130 7.23 8.96 -6.42
N LEU A 131 7.37 7.65 -6.21
CA LEU A 131 7.29 7.04 -4.87
C LEU A 131 8.41 7.58 -3.96
N GLY A 132 9.64 7.69 -4.46
CA GLY A 132 10.73 8.31 -3.70
C GLY A 132 10.43 9.75 -3.28
N ALA A 133 9.96 10.57 -4.22
CA ALA A 133 9.56 11.95 -3.94
C ALA A 133 8.38 12.03 -2.96
N ALA A 134 7.43 11.10 -3.02
CA ALA A 134 6.32 11.04 -2.08
C ALA A 134 6.80 10.72 -0.65
N LEU A 135 7.72 9.77 -0.50
CA LEU A 135 8.32 9.43 0.79
C LEU A 135 9.06 10.63 1.40
N ASP A 136 9.80 11.39 0.59
CA ASP A 136 10.49 12.61 1.05
C ASP A 136 9.50 13.68 1.52
N ARG A 137 8.41 13.90 0.77
CA ARG A 137 7.35 14.85 1.14
C ARG A 137 6.65 14.47 2.44
N LEU A 138 6.25 13.20 2.59
CA LEU A 138 5.58 12.70 3.80
C LEU A 138 6.50 12.83 5.03
N THR A 139 7.78 12.53 4.86
CA THR A 139 8.78 12.69 5.93
C THR A 139 8.92 14.16 6.35
N ALA A 140 9.00 15.08 5.38
CA ALA A 140 9.10 16.51 5.66
C ALA A 140 7.86 17.05 6.41
N GLN A 141 6.66 16.62 6.02
CA GLN A 141 5.41 17.01 6.68
C GLN A 141 5.41 16.62 8.17
N LEU A 142 5.86 15.42 8.50
CA LEU A 142 5.98 14.96 9.89
C LEU A 142 7.04 15.73 10.69
N GLY A 143 8.15 16.11 10.04
CA GLY A 143 9.22 16.89 10.67
C GLY A 143 8.81 18.34 11.00
N THR A 144 7.83 18.89 10.28
CA THR A 144 7.30 20.25 10.51
C THR A 144 6.17 20.31 11.54
N ALA A 145 5.62 19.17 11.98
CA ALA A 145 4.60 19.14 13.01
C ALA A 145 5.21 19.48 14.38
N PRO A 146 4.60 20.39 15.18
CA PRO A 146 5.12 20.72 16.49
C PRO A 146 5.14 19.47 17.37
N ARG A 147 6.33 19.13 17.88
CA ARG A 147 6.49 18.08 18.91
C ARG A 147 5.74 18.57 20.15
N ARG A 148 4.57 17.99 20.41
CA ARG A 148 3.80 18.24 21.64
C ARG A 148 4.53 17.70 22.85
#